data_AF-A0A1F5VL72-F1
#
_entry.id   AF-A0A1F5VL72-F1
#
_cell.length_a   1.000
_cell.length_b   1.000
_cell.length_c   1.000
_cell.angle_alpha   90.00
_cell.angle_beta   90.00
_cell.angle_gamma   90.00
#
_symmetry.space_group_name_H-M   'P 1'
#
loop_
_entity.id
_entity.type
_entity.pdbx_description
1 polymer ?
#
loop_
_entity_poly.entity_id
_entity_poly.type
_entity_poly.pdbx_seq_one_letter_code
_entity_poly.pdbx_strand_id
1 'polypeptide(L)'
;MDFKESAYQILLKRGEPLSAKEITNIALKEGLIKSSGKTPVATMAAIIYMDIKKKAEKSKFVKIKKGLFGLKEWKERTYEPKDKSVACYEVQDIIINLKEKQFKSDSPTEFETVIRDAFDFLGFEAELIGGKGDTDVLLTANIGSESFIVNADGKTSKKEKIIDRQIDWHSLRDHKNKNKADYVVVVGHDFAGGNLEDRANEYQVVLLKTEELIKLIDAHSKFPFSLIELKDLFCIKRDRTSKLDDLLDKNKSKRNLLEQFKTIIKEMQSLQDRLGYFNCDTLSAREKIEELGITFLDINNMIALLKLPFIDGITEMSENKYILTLKTNDIANIFHRLANILKLDHEKREEAPSSFIPEIEKSISVTKDKGSKYFKWHKIDKSIIASARKEKPYEHYCPMEHFITILNSIIKIFKRHNIINTDLIFEELKGKNLVSNRKFKGKAEEYKIRMVLGILEIENLIKWTGSKRPIEYKLIDSIEKINNWAFQKFGIKY
;
A
#
# COMPACT_ATOMS: atom_id res chain seq x y z
N MET A 1 16.11 -22.62 -31.41
CA MET A 1 14.72 -22.98 -31.07
C MET A 1 13.84 -21.74 -31.19
N ASP A 2 12.52 -21.90 -31.24
CA ASP A 2 11.62 -20.75 -31.12
C ASP A 2 11.45 -20.34 -29.64
N PHE A 3 10.94 -19.14 -29.40
CA PHE A 3 10.76 -18.59 -28.05
C PHE A 3 9.90 -19.48 -27.15
N LYS A 4 8.89 -20.16 -27.71
CA LYS A 4 7.94 -20.95 -26.94
C LYS A 4 8.55 -22.27 -26.48
N GLU A 5 9.23 -22.96 -27.40
CA GLU A 5 9.91 -24.21 -27.08
C GLU A 5 11.06 -23.98 -26.10
N SER A 6 11.82 -22.89 -26.28
CA SER A 6 12.84 -22.50 -25.30
C SER A 6 12.25 -22.21 -23.92
N ALA A 7 11.10 -21.54 -23.84
CA ALA A 7 10.43 -21.29 -22.57
C ALA A 7 9.99 -22.59 -21.88
N TYR A 8 9.43 -23.54 -22.64
CA TYR A 8 9.02 -24.84 -22.11
C TYR A 8 10.21 -25.63 -21.56
N GLN A 9 11.29 -25.76 -22.35
CA GLN A 9 12.50 -26.49 -21.94
C GLN A 9 13.17 -25.88 -20.71
N ILE A 10 13.26 -24.56 -20.64
CA ILE A 10 13.87 -23.86 -19.50
C ILE A 10 13.06 -24.10 -18.23
N LEU A 11 11.73 -23.97 -18.30
CA LEU A 11 10.86 -24.23 -17.15
C LEU A 11 10.94 -25.70 -16.74
N LEU A 12 10.93 -26.63 -17.70
CA LEU A 12 11.02 -28.07 -17.43
C LEU A 12 12.33 -28.44 -16.74
N LYS A 13 13.46 -27.93 -17.26
CA LYS A 13 14.81 -28.16 -16.70
C LYS A 13 14.98 -27.56 -15.31
N ARG A 14 14.35 -26.41 -15.06
CA ARG A 14 14.45 -25.68 -13.79
C ARG A 14 13.52 -26.22 -12.71
N GLY A 15 12.39 -26.79 -13.11
CA GLY A 15 11.41 -27.36 -12.19
C GLY A 15 10.73 -26.34 -11.27
N GLU A 16 10.83 -25.04 -11.59
CA GLU A 16 10.24 -23.93 -10.84
C GLU A 16 9.70 -22.85 -11.80
N PRO A 17 8.65 -22.09 -11.43
CA PRO A 17 8.18 -20.97 -12.22
C PRO A 17 9.25 -19.88 -12.35
N LEU A 18 9.39 -19.34 -13.55
CA LEU A 18 10.36 -18.30 -13.86
C LEU A 18 9.68 -17.10 -14.49
N SER A 19 10.27 -15.92 -14.28
CA SER A 19 9.78 -14.70 -14.91
C SER A 19 10.12 -14.69 -16.40
N ALA A 20 9.37 -13.92 -17.19
CA ALA A 20 9.71 -13.69 -18.60
C ALA A 20 11.16 -13.22 -18.78
N LYS A 21 11.67 -12.40 -17.84
CA LYS A 21 13.04 -11.88 -17.86
C LYS A 21 14.06 -13.00 -17.64
N GLU A 22 13.83 -13.86 -16.64
CA GLU A 22 14.70 -15.00 -16.35
C GLU A 22 14.71 -16.02 -17.49
N ILE A 23 13.53 -16.38 -18.00
CA ILE A 23 13.40 -17.31 -19.15
C ILE A 23 14.16 -16.74 -20.35
N THR A 24 14.00 -15.45 -20.66
CA THR A 24 14.67 -14.80 -21.79
C THR A 24 16.19 -14.76 -21.59
N ASN A 25 16.66 -14.39 -20.40
CA ASN A 25 18.09 -14.30 -20.09
C ASN A 25 18.76 -15.68 -20.16
N ILE A 26 18.12 -16.73 -19.64
CA ILE A 26 18.61 -18.11 -19.75
C ILE A 26 18.60 -18.55 -21.21
N ALA A 27 17.54 -18.28 -21.96
CA ALA A 27 17.44 -18.66 -23.37
C ALA A 27 18.52 -17.99 -24.24
N LEU A 28 18.87 -16.73 -23.96
CA LEU A 28 19.96 -16.03 -24.64
C LEU A 28 21.34 -16.55 -24.20
N LYS A 29 21.54 -16.76 -22.89
CA LYS A 29 22.80 -17.27 -22.32
C LYS A 29 23.12 -18.69 -22.80
N GLU A 30 22.12 -19.56 -22.89
CA GLU A 30 22.25 -20.94 -23.38
C GLU A 30 22.17 -21.02 -24.92
N GLY A 31 22.07 -19.89 -25.63
CA GLY A 31 22.03 -19.84 -27.10
C GLY A 31 20.79 -20.48 -27.74
N LEU A 32 19.72 -20.71 -26.96
CA LEU A 32 18.49 -21.37 -27.39
C LEU A 32 17.65 -20.50 -28.35
N ILE A 33 17.72 -19.18 -28.16
CA ILE A 33 17.09 -18.17 -29.02
C ILE A 33 18.13 -17.14 -29.48
N LYS A 34 17.85 -16.49 -30.62
CA LYS A 34 18.56 -15.29 -31.08
C LYS A 34 17.54 -14.15 -31.17
N SER A 35 17.92 -12.95 -30.73
CA SER A 35 17.06 -11.76 -30.83
C SER A 35 17.78 -10.65 -31.58
N SER A 36 17.19 -10.21 -32.70
CA SER A 36 17.57 -8.99 -33.42
C SER A 36 16.75 -7.76 -32.99
N GLY A 37 15.68 -7.95 -32.20
CA GLY A 37 14.79 -6.88 -31.74
C GLY A 37 15.22 -6.25 -30.41
N LYS A 38 14.79 -5.01 -30.15
CA LYS A 38 15.12 -4.23 -28.94
C LYS A 38 14.49 -4.76 -27.65
N THR A 39 13.47 -5.63 -27.73
CA THR A 39 12.65 -6.05 -26.56
C THR A 39 12.38 -7.57 -26.52
N PRO A 40 13.42 -8.42 -26.36
CA PRO A 40 13.25 -9.87 -26.32
C PRO A 40 12.40 -10.35 -25.13
N VAL A 41 12.50 -9.68 -23.97
CA VAL A 41 11.72 -10.03 -22.76
C VAL A 41 10.22 -9.82 -22.98
N ALA A 42 9.82 -8.71 -23.58
CA ALA A 42 8.41 -8.43 -23.89
C ALA A 42 7.86 -9.42 -24.94
N THR A 43 8.70 -9.82 -25.90
CA THR A 43 8.35 -10.82 -26.93
C THR A 43 8.12 -12.18 -26.29
N MET A 44 9.02 -12.63 -25.42
CA MET A 44 8.89 -13.88 -24.66
C MET A 44 7.59 -13.90 -23.83
N ALA A 45 7.32 -12.83 -23.07
CA ALA A 45 6.11 -12.71 -22.27
C ALA A 45 4.84 -12.77 -23.12
N ALA A 46 4.78 -12.03 -24.23
CA ALA A 46 3.63 -11.98 -25.12
C ALA A 46 3.31 -13.35 -25.72
N ILE A 47 4.34 -14.11 -26.14
CA ILE A 47 4.17 -15.45 -26.71
C ILE A 47 3.57 -16.42 -25.68
N ILE A 48 4.10 -16.45 -24.46
CA ILE A 48 3.58 -17.35 -23.41
C ILE A 48 2.14 -16.93 -23.02
N TYR A 49 1.87 -15.63 -22.87
CA TYR A 49 0.52 -15.14 -22.59
C TYR A 49 -0.49 -15.49 -23.68
N MET A 50 -0.10 -15.36 -24.95
CA MET A 50 -0.95 -15.70 -26.07
C MET A 50 -1.23 -17.20 -26.16
N ASP A 51 -0.25 -18.08 -25.85
CA ASP A 51 -0.46 -19.53 -25.84
C ASP A 51 -1.45 -19.92 -24.72
N ILE A 52 -1.27 -19.37 -23.50
CA ILE A 52 -2.20 -19.56 -22.38
C ILE A 52 -3.60 -19.08 -22.74
N LYS A 53 -3.73 -17.87 -23.30
CA LYS A 53 -5.04 -17.28 -23.65
C LYS A 53 -5.74 -18.04 -24.77
N LYS A 54 -5.02 -18.43 -25.83
CA LYS A 54 -5.61 -19.10 -27.01
C LYS A 54 -5.96 -20.56 -26.73
N LYS A 55 -5.18 -21.25 -25.90
CA LYS A 55 -5.34 -22.69 -25.67
C LYS A 55 -6.01 -23.04 -24.35
N ALA A 56 -6.11 -22.10 -23.42
CA ALA A 56 -6.72 -22.27 -22.10
C ALA A 56 -6.28 -23.61 -21.46
N GLU A 57 -7.20 -24.56 -21.31
CA GLU A 57 -6.92 -25.85 -20.68
C GLU A 57 -5.88 -26.71 -21.42
N LYS A 58 -5.64 -26.49 -22.71
CA LYS A 58 -4.67 -27.23 -23.53
C LYS A 58 -3.27 -26.60 -23.56
N SER A 59 -3.05 -25.49 -22.87
CA SER A 59 -1.73 -24.86 -22.75
C SER A 59 -0.81 -25.69 -21.87
N LYS A 60 0.46 -25.87 -22.29
CA LYS A 60 1.51 -26.47 -21.43
C LYS A 60 1.94 -25.52 -20.32
N PHE A 61 1.70 -24.22 -20.48
CA PHE A 61 2.04 -23.18 -19.52
C PHE A 61 0.85 -22.84 -18.62
N VAL A 62 1.15 -22.49 -17.38
CA VAL A 62 0.23 -21.85 -16.45
C VAL A 62 0.80 -20.50 -16.03
N LYS A 63 -0.07 -19.50 -15.89
CA LYS A 63 0.30 -18.20 -15.33
C LYS A 63 0.14 -18.31 -13.81
N ILE A 64 1.25 -18.19 -13.08
CA ILE A 64 1.23 -18.18 -11.60
C ILE A 64 0.86 -16.79 -11.11
N LYS A 65 1.59 -15.76 -11.57
CA LYS A 65 1.27 -14.34 -11.34
C LYS A 65 1.73 -13.47 -12.51
N LYS A 66 1.58 -12.14 -12.43
CA LYS A 66 1.97 -11.24 -13.53
C LYS A 66 3.48 -11.39 -13.80
N GLY A 67 3.83 -11.71 -15.05
CA GLY A 67 5.20 -11.94 -15.51
C GLY A 67 5.85 -13.27 -15.12
N LEU A 68 5.18 -14.13 -14.32
CA LEU A 68 5.71 -15.40 -13.80
C LEU A 68 4.95 -16.60 -14.39
N PHE A 69 5.67 -17.54 -15.00
CA PHE A 69 5.09 -18.67 -15.72
C PHE A 69 5.63 -19.99 -15.18
N GLY A 70 4.76 -21.00 -15.12
CA GLY A 70 5.12 -22.38 -14.79
C GLY A 70 4.56 -23.38 -15.80
N LEU A 71 4.76 -24.67 -15.56
CA LEU A 71 4.20 -25.73 -16.39
C LEU A 71 2.97 -26.36 -15.76
N LYS A 72 2.00 -26.69 -16.61
CA LYS A 72 0.72 -27.27 -16.18
C LYS A 72 0.86 -28.70 -15.67
N GLU A 73 1.89 -29.42 -16.10
CA GLU A 73 2.21 -30.78 -15.64
C GLU A 73 2.71 -30.84 -14.19
N TRP A 74 2.89 -29.69 -13.51
CA TRP A 74 3.27 -29.63 -12.10
C TRP A 74 2.10 -29.81 -11.12
N LYS A 75 0.90 -30.19 -11.60
CA LYS A 75 -0.38 -30.18 -10.88
C LYS A 75 -0.50 -31.08 -9.62
N GLU A 76 0.53 -31.85 -9.26
CA GLU A 76 0.54 -32.67 -8.02
C GLU A 76 1.67 -32.31 -7.04
N ARG A 77 2.50 -31.31 -7.36
CA ARG A 77 3.36 -30.69 -6.35
C ARG A 77 2.62 -29.46 -5.86
N THR A 78 2.34 -29.42 -4.56
CA THR A 78 2.05 -28.16 -3.86
C THR A 78 3.22 -27.24 -4.12
N TYR A 79 3.09 -26.41 -5.15
CA TYR A 79 4.01 -25.33 -5.42
C TYR A 79 3.77 -24.31 -4.32
N GLU A 80 4.57 -24.41 -3.26
CA GLU A 80 4.75 -23.28 -2.36
C GLU A 80 5.40 -22.17 -3.17
N PRO A 81 4.73 -21.02 -3.34
CA PRO A 81 5.33 -19.90 -4.04
C PRO A 81 6.60 -19.49 -3.30
N LYS A 82 7.77 -19.74 -3.91
CA LYS A 82 8.99 -18.98 -3.59
C LYS A 82 8.79 -17.57 -4.10
N ASP A 83 8.02 -16.83 -3.33
CA ASP A 83 7.69 -15.46 -3.63
C ASP A 83 8.92 -14.58 -3.41
N LYS A 84 9.34 -13.87 -4.46
CA LYS A 84 10.20 -12.67 -4.41
C LYS A 84 9.39 -11.42 -4.79
N SER A 85 8.11 -11.34 -4.43
CA SER A 85 7.46 -10.06 -4.14
C SER A 85 7.39 -9.90 -2.62
N VAL A 86 8.07 -8.87 -2.13
CA VAL A 86 8.38 -8.62 -0.71
C VAL A 86 9.24 -9.76 -0.16
N ALA A 87 10.55 -9.55 -0.08
CA ALA A 87 11.28 -10.32 0.92
C ALA A 87 10.70 -9.87 2.26
N CYS A 88 9.76 -10.64 2.82
CA CYS A 88 9.58 -10.68 4.27
C CYS A 88 10.90 -11.22 4.80
N TYR A 89 11.90 -10.35 4.89
CA TYR A 89 13.02 -10.59 5.76
C TYR A 89 12.42 -10.89 7.13
N GLU A 90 12.89 -11.94 7.79
CA GLU A 90 12.61 -12.01 9.21
C GLU A 90 13.07 -10.69 9.81
N VAL A 91 12.29 -10.13 10.74
CA VAL A 91 12.62 -8.83 11.36
C VAL A 91 14.08 -8.81 11.85
N GLN A 92 14.57 -9.98 12.30
CA GLN A 92 15.95 -10.20 12.69
C GLN A 92 16.94 -10.00 11.53
N ASP A 93 16.65 -10.48 10.33
CA ASP A 93 17.49 -10.26 9.15
C ASP A 93 17.60 -8.78 8.82
N ILE A 94 16.49 -8.02 8.87
CA ILE A 94 16.52 -6.56 8.64
C ILE A 94 17.45 -5.90 9.66
N ILE A 95 17.29 -6.24 10.94
CA ILE A 95 18.08 -5.66 12.04
C ILE A 95 19.57 -6.01 11.91
N ILE A 96 19.91 -7.27 11.63
CA ILE A 96 21.29 -7.73 11.44
C ILE A 96 21.91 -7.00 10.25
N ASN A 97 21.20 -6.96 9.12
CA ASN A 97 21.66 -6.29 7.92
C ASN A 97 21.86 -4.78 8.12
N LEU A 98 20.97 -4.10 8.85
CA LEU A 98 21.14 -2.67 9.21
C LEU A 98 22.42 -2.47 10.02
N LYS A 99 22.67 -3.33 11.02
CA LYS A 99 23.84 -3.24 11.89
C LYS A 99 25.15 -3.47 11.15
N GLU A 100 25.18 -4.38 10.18
CA GLU A 100 26.38 -4.73 9.43
C GLU A 100 26.65 -3.76 8.26
N LYS A 101 25.64 -3.49 7.44
CA LYS A 101 25.81 -2.77 6.17
C LYS A 101 26.00 -1.27 6.33
N GLN A 102 25.58 -0.68 7.45
CA GLN A 102 25.88 0.73 7.78
C GLN A 102 27.39 1.03 7.79
N PHE A 103 28.25 0.01 7.91
CA PHE A 103 29.71 0.18 7.92
C PHE A 103 30.42 -0.16 6.60
N LYS A 104 29.68 -0.60 5.57
CA LYS A 104 30.24 -1.03 4.27
C LYS A 104 30.32 0.13 3.27
N SER A 105 31.31 1.01 3.46
CA SER A 105 31.50 2.18 2.57
C SER A 105 31.96 1.84 1.15
N ASP A 106 32.40 0.61 0.91
CA ASP A 106 32.73 0.04 -0.39
C ASP A 106 31.50 -0.43 -1.18
N SER A 107 30.39 -0.70 -0.51
CA SER A 107 29.11 -1.12 -1.12
C SER A 107 27.90 -0.34 -0.56
N PRO A 108 27.80 1.00 -0.74
CA PRO A 108 26.70 1.81 -0.18
C PRO A 108 25.29 1.31 -0.57
N THR A 109 25.13 0.81 -1.80
CA THR A 109 23.85 0.28 -2.31
C THR A 109 23.32 -0.91 -1.51
N GLU A 110 24.19 -1.66 -0.82
CA GLU A 110 23.74 -2.71 0.10
C GLU A 110 22.99 -2.12 1.30
N PHE A 111 23.44 -0.98 1.83
CA PHE A 111 22.78 -0.31 2.95
C PHE A 111 21.46 0.33 2.52
N GLU A 112 21.43 0.97 1.35
CA GLU A 112 20.22 1.55 0.74
C GLU A 112 19.12 0.48 0.56
N THR A 113 19.50 -0.71 0.11
CA THR A 113 18.57 -1.84 -0.05
C THR A 113 17.92 -2.20 1.29
N VAL A 114 18.69 -2.21 2.37
CA VAL A 114 18.16 -2.55 3.71
C VAL A 114 17.31 -1.42 4.28
N ILE A 115 17.66 -0.16 3.99
CA ILE A 115 16.81 0.98 4.36
C ILE A 115 15.44 0.87 3.68
N ARG A 116 15.41 0.51 2.38
CA ARG A 116 14.15 0.21 1.67
C ARG A 116 13.38 -0.88 2.42
N ASP A 117 14.01 -2.01 2.71
CA ASP A 117 13.33 -3.15 3.36
C ASP A 117 12.82 -2.80 4.76
N ALA A 118 13.58 -2.01 5.51
CA ALA A 118 13.18 -1.49 6.81
C ALA A 118 11.93 -0.63 6.75
N PHE A 119 11.86 0.33 5.82
CA PHE A 119 10.68 1.19 5.69
C PHE A 119 9.49 0.47 5.02
N ASP A 120 9.74 -0.49 4.14
CA ASP A 120 8.69 -1.39 3.61
C ASP A 120 8.04 -2.18 4.76
N PHE A 121 8.85 -2.74 5.66
CA PHE A 121 8.37 -3.40 6.87
C PHE A 121 7.56 -2.47 7.80
N LEU A 122 7.91 -1.19 7.88
CA LEU A 122 7.16 -0.17 8.63
C LEU A 122 5.85 0.26 7.94
N GLY A 123 5.56 -0.28 6.75
CA GLY A 123 4.30 -0.08 6.02
C GLY A 123 4.36 0.99 4.91
N PHE A 124 5.54 1.50 4.55
CA PHE A 124 5.69 2.41 3.40
C PHE A 124 5.78 1.61 2.10
N GLU A 125 5.32 2.19 0.99
CA GLU A 125 5.75 1.71 -0.33
C GLU A 125 7.17 2.26 -0.59
N ALA A 126 8.19 1.41 -0.51
CA ALA A 126 9.59 1.81 -0.60
C ALA A 126 10.25 1.36 -1.92
N GLU A 127 10.80 2.30 -2.68
CA GLU A 127 11.43 2.04 -3.99
C GLU A 127 12.88 2.57 -4.04
N LEU A 128 13.79 1.82 -4.65
CA LEU A 128 15.16 2.29 -4.90
C LEU A 128 15.18 3.14 -6.18
N ILE A 129 15.71 4.35 -6.10
CA ILE A 129 15.87 5.26 -7.24
C ILE A 129 17.37 5.45 -7.52
N GLY A 130 18.04 4.36 -7.88
CA GLY A 130 19.49 4.34 -8.05
C GLY A 130 19.98 5.18 -9.25
N GLY A 131 20.98 6.03 -9.00
CA GLY A 131 21.74 6.81 -9.99
C GLY A 131 22.90 7.58 -9.32
N LYS A 132 24.00 7.84 -10.04
CA LYS A 132 25.10 8.64 -9.50
C LYS A 132 24.61 10.08 -9.30
N GLY A 133 24.37 10.48 -8.04
CA GLY A 133 23.81 11.79 -7.69
C GLY A 133 22.28 11.85 -7.78
N ASP A 134 21.56 10.81 -7.31
CA ASP A 134 20.11 10.82 -7.02
C ASP A 134 19.89 10.32 -5.58
N THR A 135 18.73 10.58 -4.97
CA THR A 135 18.40 10.01 -3.65
C THR A 135 18.18 8.51 -3.71
N ASP A 136 18.67 7.81 -2.69
CA ASP A 136 18.78 6.35 -2.73
C ASP A 136 17.43 5.61 -2.67
N VAL A 137 16.51 6.06 -1.81
CA VAL A 137 15.22 5.39 -1.55
C VAL A 137 14.08 6.42 -1.53
N LEU A 138 12.98 6.13 -2.25
CA LEU A 138 11.73 6.88 -2.20
C LEU A 138 10.69 6.12 -1.39
N LEU A 139 10.17 6.75 -0.35
CA LEU A 139 9.15 6.18 0.54
C LEU A 139 7.82 6.89 0.30
N THR A 140 6.78 6.11 0.04
CA THR A 140 5.43 6.63 -0.14
C THR A 140 4.52 6.07 0.96
N ALA A 141 3.92 6.97 1.74
CA ALA A 141 2.92 6.61 2.74
C ALA A 141 1.52 6.88 2.20
N ASN A 142 0.69 5.83 2.08
CA ASN A 142 -0.71 5.95 1.63
C ASN A 142 -1.65 5.91 2.85
N ILE A 143 -2.33 7.03 3.14
CA ILE A 143 -3.22 7.20 4.29
C ILE A 143 -4.63 7.57 3.79
N GLY A 144 -5.42 6.55 3.46
CA GLY A 144 -6.74 6.75 2.86
C GLY A 144 -6.63 7.50 1.53
N SER A 145 -7.23 8.69 1.45
CA SER A 145 -7.08 9.55 0.28
C SER A 145 -5.78 10.35 0.29
N GLU A 146 -5.16 10.58 1.44
CA GLU A 146 -3.94 11.38 1.56
C GLU A 146 -2.68 10.54 1.36
N SER A 147 -1.60 11.20 0.97
CA SER A 147 -0.29 10.58 0.90
C SER A 147 0.79 11.59 1.23
N PHE A 148 1.93 11.11 1.72
CA PHE A 148 3.15 11.90 1.81
C PHE A 148 4.35 11.09 1.31
N ILE A 149 5.34 11.80 0.80
CA ILE A 149 6.53 11.22 0.18
C ILE A 149 7.77 11.63 0.98
N VAL A 150 8.66 10.68 1.24
CA VAL A 150 9.94 10.90 1.92
C VAL A 150 11.07 10.43 1.01
N ASN A 151 12.05 11.29 0.75
CA ASN A 151 13.33 10.85 0.20
C ASN A 151 14.22 10.36 1.35
N ALA A 152 14.65 9.12 1.30
CA ALA A 152 15.59 8.53 2.24
C ALA A 152 16.95 8.29 1.57
N ASP A 153 18.01 8.72 2.24
CA ASP A 153 19.40 8.59 1.78
C ASP A 153 20.21 7.83 2.84
N GLY A 154 20.98 6.83 2.41
CA GLY A 154 21.78 5.98 3.26
C GLY A 154 23.24 6.44 3.30
N LYS A 155 23.76 6.77 4.48
CA LYS A 155 25.17 7.13 4.67
C LYS A 155 25.89 6.10 5.52
N THR A 156 26.95 5.53 4.93
CA THR A 156 27.83 4.55 5.57
C THR A 156 29.11 5.21 6.09
N SER A 157 29.72 4.63 7.12
CA SER A 157 31.03 5.08 7.64
C SER A 157 31.83 3.90 8.19
N LYS A 158 33.16 3.98 8.24
CA LYS A 158 34.00 2.93 8.86
C LYS A 158 34.00 3.00 10.40
N LYS A 159 32.81 3.04 11.02
CA LYS A 159 32.53 3.20 12.47
C LYS A 159 32.78 4.60 13.04
N GLU A 160 32.99 5.60 12.19
CA GLU A 160 33.09 6.99 12.61
C GLU A 160 31.73 7.68 12.55
N LYS A 161 31.56 8.74 13.34
CA LYS A 161 30.38 9.61 13.20
C LYS A 161 30.40 10.27 11.83
N ILE A 162 29.24 10.33 11.20
CA ILE A 162 29.06 11.07 9.96
C ILE A 162 29.22 12.55 10.29
N ILE A 163 30.12 13.21 9.58
CA ILE A 163 30.40 14.65 9.70
C ILE A 163 29.80 15.41 8.52
N ASP A 164 29.60 16.70 8.74
CA ASP A 164 28.93 17.62 7.81
C ASP A 164 29.43 17.50 6.35
N ARG A 165 30.75 17.47 6.13
CA ARG A 165 31.35 17.41 4.78
C ARG A 165 31.01 16.16 3.97
N GLN A 166 30.46 15.13 4.61
CA GLN A 166 30.07 13.87 3.95
C GLN A 166 28.63 13.91 3.43
N ILE A 167 27.87 14.95 3.75
CA ILE A 167 26.49 15.12 3.32
C ILE A 167 26.45 16.20 2.24
N ASP A 168 25.95 15.83 1.05
CA ASP A 168 25.69 16.79 -0.02
C ASP A 168 24.29 17.39 0.14
N TRP A 169 24.22 18.46 0.94
CA TRP A 169 22.98 19.15 1.27
C TRP A 169 22.24 19.73 0.05
N HIS A 170 22.98 20.22 -0.95
CA HIS A 170 22.40 20.79 -2.16
C HIS A 170 21.72 19.71 -2.99
N SER A 171 22.39 18.57 -3.19
CA SER A 171 21.81 17.43 -3.90
C SER A 171 20.53 16.94 -3.21
N LEU A 172 20.53 16.77 -1.88
CA LEU A 172 19.32 16.35 -1.14
C LEU A 172 18.12 17.28 -1.37
N ARG A 173 18.36 18.61 -1.39
CA ARG A 173 17.31 19.60 -1.69
C ARG A 173 16.81 19.49 -3.12
N ASP A 174 17.72 19.32 -4.08
CA ASP A 174 17.36 19.23 -5.49
C ASP A 174 16.56 17.96 -5.78
N HIS A 175 16.93 16.82 -5.17
CA HIS A 175 16.16 15.57 -5.25
C HIS A 175 14.79 15.68 -4.57
N LYS A 176 14.70 16.37 -3.43
CA LYS A 176 13.41 16.66 -2.78
C LYS A 176 12.46 17.36 -3.75
N ASN A 177 12.95 18.40 -4.42
CA ASN A 177 12.17 19.17 -5.40
C ASN A 177 11.80 18.34 -6.63
N LYS A 178 12.77 17.58 -7.17
CA LYS A 178 12.57 16.69 -8.34
C LYS A 178 11.51 15.62 -8.07
N ASN A 179 11.60 14.96 -6.92
CA ASN A 179 10.67 13.89 -6.53
C ASN A 179 9.37 14.44 -5.93
N LYS A 180 9.28 15.75 -5.70
CA LYS A 180 8.18 16.41 -4.97
C LYS A 180 7.96 15.77 -3.59
N ALA A 181 9.06 15.38 -2.94
CA ALA A 181 9.01 14.79 -1.62
C ALA A 181 8.68 15.86 -0.56
N ASP A 182 7.82 15.49 0.38
CA ASP A 182 7.45 16.36 1.50
C ASP A 182 8.59 16.46 2.51
N TYR A 183 9.30 15.34 2.72
CA TYR A 183 10.34 15.20 3.71
C TYR A 183 11.61 14.57 3.14
N VAL A 184 12.72 14.77 3.84
CA VAL A 184 14.01 14.13 3.54
C VAL A 184 14.56 13.55 4.84
N VAL A 185 15.05 12.33 4.78
CA VAL A 185 15.74 11.66 5.89
C VAL A 185 17.09 11.12 5.42
N VAL A 186 18.13 11.34 6.21
CA VAL A 186 19.43 10.69 6.05
C VAL A 186 19.54 9.66 7.16
N VAL A 187 19.75 8.40 6.79
CA VAL A 187 19.93 7.28 7.71
C VAL A 187 21.41 6.95 7.81
N GLY A 188 21.95 6.83 9.02
CA GLY A 188 23.37 6.52 9.21
C GLY A 188 23.70 6.04 10.62
N HIS A 189 24.92 5.52 10.80
CA HIS A 189 25.35 4.92 12.06
C HIS A 189 25.22 5.86 13.26
N ASP A 190 25.90 7.01 13.19
CA ASP A 190 25.83 8.09 14.17
C ASP A 190 26.22 9.41 13.49
N PHE A 191 25.86 10.52 14.11
CA PHE A 191 26.08 11.87 13.58
C PHE A 191 26.92 12.70 14.54
N ALA A 192 27.81 13.54 13.99
CA ALA A 192 28.78 14.31 14.79
C ALA A 192 28.17 15.46 15.60
N GLY A 193 26.91 15.83 15.35
CA GLY A 193 26.24 16.96 15.99
C GLY A 193 26.77 18.33 15.51
N GLY A 194 26.46 19.38 16.28
CA GLY A 194 26.96 20.74 16.05
C GLY A 194 26.56 21.27 14.66
N ASN A 195 27.54 21.75 13.88
CA ASN A 195 27.31 22.30 12.53
C ASN A 195 26.50 21.37 11.62
N LEU A 196 26.63 20.05 11.76
CA LEU A 196 25.86 19.10 10.95
C LEU A 196 24.37 19.13 11.31
N GLU A 197 24.01 19.29 12.58
CA GLU A 197 22.62 19.42 13.02
C GLU A 197 22.05 20.78 12.61
N ASP A 198 22.84 21.85 12.72
CA ASP A 198 22.44 23.18 12.27
C ASP A 198 22.11 23.18 10.77
N ARG A 199 22.97 22.56 9.94
CA ARG A 199 22.72 22.44 8.50
C ARG A 199 21.57 21.50 8.18
N ALA A 200 21.40 20.40 8.91
CA ALA A 200 20.23 19.54 8.73
C ALA A 200 18.92 20.29 8.98
N ASN A 201 18.88 21.15 10.01
CA ASN A 201 17.74 22.01 10.28
C ASN A 201 17.52 23.06 9.17
N GLU A 202 18.58 23.70 8.68
CA GLU A 202 18.53 24.67 7.58
C GLU A 202 17.96 24.06 6.29
N TYR A 203 18.43 22.86 5.93
CA TYR A 203 18.01 22.15 4.71
C TYR A 203 16.73 21.34 4.89
N GLN A 204 16.14 21.36 6.09
CA GLN A 204 14.97 20.57 6.44
C GLN A 204 15.15 19.06 6.20
N VAL A 205 16.28 18.52 6.65
CA VAL A 205 16.65 17.10 6.58
C VAL A 205 16.61 16.48 7.98
N VAL A 206 15.99 15.31 8.12
CA VAL A 206 15.99 14.53 9.36
C VAL A 206 17.17 13.57 9.38
N LEU A 207 17.92 13.52 10.47
CA LEU A 207 19.12 12.67 10.63
C LEU A 207 18.85 11.40 11.45
N LEU A 208 18.32 10.34 10.85
CA LEU A 208 17.89 9.13 11.57
C LEU A 208 19.06 8.20 11.87
N LYS A 209 19.32 7.91 13.15
CA LYS A 209 20.36 6.92 13.49
C LYS A 209 19.87 5.51 13.15
N THR A 210 20.77 4.65 12.69
CA THR A 210 20.45 3.24 12.43
C THR A 210 19.88 2.56 13.69
N GLU A 211 20.41 2.90 14.87
CA GLU A 211 19.90 2.35 16.14
C GLU A 211 18.44 2.78 16.43
N GLU A 212 18.08 4.02 16.09
CA GLU A 212 16.72 4.53 16.24
C GLU A 212 15.75 3.83 15.28
N LEU A 213 16.16 3.62 14.02
CA LEU A 213 15.40 2.85 13.05
C LEU A 213 15.19 1.40 13.51
N ILE A 214 16.23 0.77 14.09
CA ILE A 214 16.12 -0.58 14.68
C ILE A 214 15.11 -0.61 15.84
N LYS A 215 15.11 0.40 16.72
CA LYS A 215 14.13 0.51 17.82
C LYS A 215 12.70 0.61 17.26
N LEU A 216 12.49 1.37 16.19
CA LEU A 216 11.20 1.46 15.51
C LEU A 216 10.77 0.12 14.92
N ILE A 217 11.67 -0.59 14.24
CA ILE A 217 11.38 -1.91 13.64
C ILE A 217 11.01 -2.93 14.72
N ASP A 218 11.78 -3.03 15.80
CA ASP A 218 11.52 -3.95 16.91
C ASP A 218 10.16 -3.63 17.57
N ALA A 219 9.88 -2.35 17.83
CA ALA A 219 8.58 -1.93 18.38
C ALA A 219 7.43 -2.25 17.42
N HIS A 220 7.58 -1.97 16.12
CA HIS A 220 6.58 -2.24 15.08
C HIS A 220 6.26 -3.74 14.98
N SER A 221 7.28 -4.61 15.08
CA SER A 221 7.08 -6.06 15.02
C SER A 221 6.26 -6.62 16.19
N LYS A 222 6.30 -5.95 17.35
CA LYS A 222 5.52 -6.33 18.53
C LYS A 222 4.11 -5.78 18.44
N PHE A 223 3.98 -4.55 17.95
CA PHE A 223 2.70 -3.93 17.65
C PHE A 223 2.88 -2.84 16.59
N PRO A 224 2.14 -2.87 15.47
CA PRO A 224 2.41 -1.99 14.34
C PRO A 224 2.08 -0.53 14.65
N PHE A 225 2.93 0.37 14.14
CA PHE A 225 2.62 1.79 14.05
C PHE A 225 1.71 2.06 12.85
N SER A 226 0.87 3.08 12.94
CA SER A 226 0.22 3.64 11.76
C SER A 226 1.16 4.62 11.03
N LEU A 227 0.98 4.77 9.72
CA LEU A 227 1.73 5.75 8.92
C LEU A 227 1.47 7.20 9.37
N ILE A 228 0.33 7.46 10.02
CA ILE A 228 0.02 8.77 10.62
C ILE A 228 0.98 9.05 11.78
N GLU A 229 1.18 8.06 12.65
CA GLU A 229 2.11 8.18 13.79
C GLU A 229 3.56 8.30 13.32
N LEU A 230 3.94 7.55 12.28
CA LEU A 230 5.29 7.62 11.71
C LEU A 230 5.57 8.93 10.97
N LYS A 231 4.54 9.66 10.50
CA LYS A 231 4.71 10.98 9.86
C LYS A 231 5.40 11.99 10.77
N ASP A 232 5.16 11.92 12.09
CA ASP A 232 5.74 12.83 13.06
C ASP A 232 7.27 12.71 13.17
N LEU A 233 7.83 11.54 12.81
CA LEU A 233 9.27 11.28 12.75
C LEU A 233 9.97 12.21 11.75
N PHE A 234 9.29 12.52 10.63
CA PHE A 234 9.86 13.30 9.54
C PHE A 234 9.63 14.81 9.69
N CYS A 235 8.81 15.22 10.66
CA CYS A 235 8.53 16.62 10.93
C CYS A 235 9.66 17.23 11.78
N ILE A 236 10.41 18.18 11.23
CA ILE A 236 11.48 18.88 11.96
C ILE A 236 10.85 19.86 12.96
N LYS A 237 11.04 19.59 14.25
CA LYS A 237 10.79 20.52 15.36
C LYS A 237 12.01 20.48 16.29
N ARG A 238 12.20 21.52 17.10
CA ARG A 238 13.40 21.76 17.94
C ARG A 238 13.81 20.62 18.86
N ASP A 239 12.91 19.69 19.18
CA ASP A 239 13.21 18.53 20.01
C ASP A 239 12.69 17.26 19.33
N ARG A 240 13.60 16.42 18.84
CA ARG A 240 13.29 15.19 18.09
C ARG A 240 13.46 13.94 18.94
N THR A 241 14.43 13.92 19.83
CA THR A 241 14.66 12.79 20.73
C THR A 241 13.40 12.52 21.54
N SER A 242 12.78 13.57 22.08
CA SER A 242 11.48 13.44 22.77
C SER A 242 10.37 12.87 21.88
N LYS A 243 10.33 13.20 20.58
CA LYS A 243 9.30 12.64 19.68
C LYS A 243 9.45 11.15 19.42
N LEU A 244 10.68 10.67 19.28
CA LEU A 244 10.92 9.24 19.07
C LEU A 244 10.53 8.47 20.33
N ASP A 245 10.91 8.98 21.50
CA ASP A 245 10.54 8.39 22.78
C ASP A 245 9.02 8.44 22.98
N ASP A 246 8.36 9.57 22.71
CA ASP A 246 6.89 9.70 22.74
C ASP A 246 6.20 8.67 21.83
N LEU A 247 6.74 8.46 20.62
CA LEU A 247 6.21 7.50 19.66
C LEU A 247 6.37 6.06 20.18
N LEU A 248 7.54 5.73 20.73
CA LEU A 248 7.80 4.42 21.33
C LEU A 248 6.96 4.19 22.59
N ASP A 249 6.72 5.21 23.40
CA ASP A 249 5.89 5.15 24.60
C ASP A 249 4.41 5.00 24.26
N LYS A 250 3.91 5.68 23.23
CA LYS A 250 2.56 5.45 22.69
C LYS A 250 2.39 4.01 22.22
N ASN A 251 3.38 3.47 21.50
CA ASN A 251 3.36 2.09 21.05
C ASN A 251 3.41 1.09 22.22
N LYS A 252 4.23 1.37 23.24
CA LYS A 252 4.29 0.58 24.47
C LYS A 252 2.95 0.60 25.22
N SER A 253 2.30 1.76 25.29
CA SER A 253 0.99 1.92 25.92
C SER A 253 -0.10 1.10 25.22
N LYS A 254 -0.09 1.08 23.88
CA LYS A 254 -0.99 0.19 23.10
C LYS A 254 -0.72 -1.29 23.34
N ARG A 255 0.56 -1.68 23.47
CA ARG A 255 0.92 -3.05 23.85
C ARG A 255 0.42 -3.43 25.24
N ASN A 256 0.53 -2.51 26.20
CA ASN A 256 0.02 -2.72 27.54
C ASN A 256 -1.49 -2.95 27.55
N LEU A 257 -2.26 -2.28 26.67
CA LEU A 257 -3.70 -2.52 26.53
C LEU A 257 -4.04 -3.97 26.17
N LEU A 258 -3.20 -4.63 25.36
CA LEU A 258 -3.38 -6.05 25.04
C LEU A 258 -3.14 -6.96 26.25
N GLU A 259 -2.14 -6.65 27.08
CA GLU A 259 -1.91 -7.39 28.34
C GLU A 259 -3.04 -7.13 29.35
N GLN A 260 -3.54 -5.90 29.43
CA GLN A 260 -4.70 -5.55 30.24
C GLN A 260 -5.95 -6.34 29.82
N PHE A 261 -6.20 -6.49 28.51
CA PHE A 261 -7.31 -7.30 27.99
C PHE A 261 -7.26 -8.75 28.48
N LYS A 262 -6.07 -9.37 28.48
CA LYS A 262 -5.86 -10.71 29.02
C LYS A 262 -6.15 -10.78 30.52
N THR A 263 -5.73 -9.77 31.30
CA THR A 263 -6.03 -9.70 32.74
C THR A 263 -7.53 -9.60 32.99
N ILE A 264 -8.24 -8.76 32.23
CA ILE A 264 -9.68 -8.58 32.39
C ILE A 264 -10.45 -9.88 32.14
N ILE A 265 -10.12 -10.63 31.09
CA ILE A 265 -10.77 -11.94 30.84
C ILE A 265 -10.53 -12.92 32.01
N LYS A 266 -9.33 -12.93 32.61
CA LYS A 266 -9.04 -13.77 33.78
C LYS A 266 -9.87 -13.35 35.00
N GLU A 267 -9.99 -12.05 35.24
CA GLU A 267 -10.75 -11.54 36.37
C GLU A 267 -12.27 -11.73 36.16
N MET A 268 -12.77 -11.65 34.92
CA MET A 268 -14.14 -12.04 34.54
C MET A 268 -14.42 -13.50 34.91
N GLN A 269 -13.55 -14.42 34.49
CA GLN A 269 -13.69 -15.84 34.84
C GLN A 269 -13.66 -16.05 36.35
N SER A 270 -12.71 -15.41 37.05
CA SER A 270 -12.59 -15.51 38.51
C SER A 270 -13.82 -15.01 39.26
N LEU A 271 -14.45 -13.91 38.80
CA LEU A 271 -15.69 -13.41 39.38
C LEU A 271 -16.86 -14.34 39.09
N GLN A 272 -16.98 -14.82 37.85
CA GLN A 272 -18.01 -15.76 37.46
C GLN A 272 -17.94 -17.08 38.25
N ASP A 273 -16.74 -17.64 38.45
CA ASP A 273 -16.56 -18.87 39.22
C ASP A 273 -17.00 -18.71 40.69
N ARG A 274 -16.89 -17.49 41.24
CA ARG A 274 -17.23 -17.18 42.63
C ARG A 274 -18.69 -16.75 42.82
N LEU A 275 -19.23 -15.97 41.90
CA LEU A 275 -20.52 -15.26 42.05
C LEU A 275 -21.58 -15.74 41.04
N GLY A 276 -21.20 -16.54 40.06
CA GLY A 276 -22.04 -16.97 38.93
C GLY A 276 -22.12 -15.94 37.79
N TYR A 277 -21.64 -14.72 38.00
CA TYR A 277 -21.63 -13.63 37.02
C TYR A 277 -20.50 -12.63 37.33
N PHE A 278 -20.26 -11.68 36.44
CA PHE A 278 -19.45 -10.48 36.71
C PHE A 278 -20.18 -9.22 36.24
N ASN A 279 -19.76 -8.07 36.73
CA ASN A 279 -20.22 -6.77 36.25
C ASN A 279 -19.08 -5.76 36.21
N CYS A 280 -19.33 -4.58 35.63
CA CYS A 280 -18.28 -3.58 35.48
C CYS A 280 -17.75 -3.10 36.83
N ASP A 281 -18.62 -2.91 37.83
CA ASP A 281 -18.24 -2.41 39.16
C ASP A 281 -17.35 -3.41 39.91
N THR A 282 -17.72 -4.69 39.90
CA THR A 282 -16.96 -5.78 40.53
C THR A 282 -15.65 -6.06 39.82
N LEU A 283 -15.57 -5.82 38.51
CA LEU A 283 -14.30 -5.86 37.77
C LEU A 283 -13.41 -4.67 38.14
N SER A 284 -13.95 -3.45 38.15
CA SER A 284 -13.21 -2.24 38.52
C SER A 284 -12.65 -2.31 39.94
N ALA A 285 -13.34 -2.97 40.86
CA ALA A 285 -12.91 -3.14 42.24
C ALA A 285 -11.82 -4.22 42.45
N ARG A 286 -11.35 -4.89 41.38
CA ARG A 286 -10.29 -5.89 41.51
C ARG A 286 -8.93 -5.20 41.63
N GLU A 287 -8.15 -5.58 42.64
CA GLU A 287 -6.80 -5.07 42.90
C GLU A 287 -5.93 -5.04 41.64
N LYS A 288 -5.86 -6.15 40.89
CA LYS A 288 -5.08 -6.22 39.64
C LYS A 288 -5.58 -5.28 38.53
N ILE A 289 -6.86 -4.93 38.54
CA ILE A 289 -7.44 -4.02 37.56
C ILE A 289 -7.06 -2.58 37.90
N GLU A 290 -7.12 -2.23 39.19
CA GLU A 290 -6.69 -0.95 39.73
C GLU A 290 -5.17 -0.73 39.56
N GLU A 291 -4.35 -1.72 39.92
CA GLU A 291 -2.88 -1.68 39.78
C GLU A 291 -2.42 -1.45 38.33
N LEU A 292 -3.16 -1.99 37.36
CA LEU A 292 -2.88 -1.82 35.94
C LEU A 292 -3.45 -0.51 35.37
N GLY A 293 -4.12 0.31 36.18
CA GLY A 293 -4.74 1.56 35.77
C GLY A 293 -5.85 1.38 34.73
N ILE A 294 -6.51 0.22 34.73
CA ILE A 294 -7.59 -0.08 33.78
C ILE A 294 -8.83 0.72 34.17
N THR A 295 -9.33 1.54 33.25
CA THR A 295 -10.48 2.40 33.52
C THR A 295 -11.80 1.67 33.31
N PHE A 296 -12.88 2.22 33.86
CA PHE A 296 -14.25 1.74 33.60
C PHE A 296 -14.60 1.77 32.10
N LEU A 297 -14.08 2.75 31.36
CA LEU A 297 -14.27 2.85 29.92
C LEU A 297 -13.59 1.68 29.18
N ASP A 298 -12.38 1.30 29.60
CA ASP A 298 -11.65 0.16 29.02
C ASP A 298 -12.41 -1.15 29.20
N ILE A 299 -12.94 -1.38 30.41
CA ILE A 299 -13.78 -2.55 30.73
C ILE A 299 -15.00 -2.60 29.81
N ASN A 300 -15.72 -1.47 29.67
CA ASN A 300 -16.89 -1.40 28.79
C ASN A 300 -16.55 -1.65 27.32
N ASN A 301 -15.46 -1.06 26.82
CA ASN A 301 -15.00 -1.30 25.45
C ASN A 301 -14.69 -2.78 25.20
N MET A 302 -14.11 -3.46 26.19
CA MET A 302 -13.79 -4.88 26.09
C MET A 302 -15.03 -5.78 26.19
N ILE A 303 -15.98 -5.43 27.05
CA ILE A 303 -17.29 -6.12 27.08
C ILE A 303 -18.00 -5.94 25.73
N ALA A 304 -18.01 -4.73 25.18
CA ALA A 304 -18.60 -4.45 23.88
C ALA A 304 -17.93 -5.24 22.75
N LEU A 305 -16.59 -5.35 22.77
CA LEU A 305 -15.83 -6.20 21.84
C LEU A 305 -16.27 -7.66 21.97
N LEU A 306 -16.28 -8.21 23.18
CA LEU A 306 -16.62 -9.62 23.41
C LEU A 306 -18.10 -9.94 23.14
N LYS A 307 -19.00 -8.95 23.20
CA LYS A 307 -20.41 -9.04 22.80
C LYS A 307 -20.62 -9.03 21.27
N LEU A 308 -19.60 -8.74 20.46
CA LEU A 308 -19.78 -8.73 19.00
C LEU A 308 -20.27 -10.11 18.52
N PRO A 309 -21.23 -10.20 17.59
CA PRO A 309 -21.88 -11.47 17.24
C PRO A 309 -20.96 -12.58 16.74
N PHE A 310 -19.81 -12.24 16.15
CA PHE A 310 -18.82 -13.22 15.66
C PHE A 310 -17.82 -13.66 16.74
N ILE A 311 -17.79 -12.97 17.88
CA ILE A 311 -17.05 -13.38 19.07
C ILE A 311 -18.00 -14.10 20.03
N ASP A 312 -19.15 -13.49 20.32
CA ASP A 312 -20.21 -14.01 21.20
C ASP A 312 -19.67 -14.59 22.51
N GLY A 313 -18.65 -13.92 23.07
CA GLY A 313 -17.90 -14.37 24.24
C GLY A 313 -18.54 -13.97 25.56
N ILE A 314 -19.52 -13.06 25.53
CA ILE A 314 -20.25 -12.59 26.70
C ILE A 314 -21.75 -12.50 26.39
N THR A 315 -22.58 -12.96 27.31
CA THR A 315 -24.02 -12.72 27.33
C THR A 315 -24.42 -11.88 28.55
N GLU A 316 -25.40 -11.00 28.38
CA GLU A 316 -26.00 -10.22 29.48
C GLU A 316 -27.24 -10.95 30.00
N MET A 317 -27.27 -11.27 31.29
CA MET A 317 -28.40 -11.96 31.93
C MET A 317 -29.50 -10.97 32.36
N SER A 318 -29.08 -9.84 32.89
CA SER A 318 -29.89 -8.73 33.38
C SER A 318 -29.03 -7.48 33.33
N GLU A 319 -29.62 -6.31 33.54
CA GLU A 319 -28.91 -5.02 33.52
C GLU A 319 -27.58 -5.09 34.28
N ASN A 320 -26.48 -4.87 33.55
CA ASN A 320 -25.11 -4.88 34.08
C ASN A 320 -24.73 -6.19 34.80
N LYS A 321 -25.23 -7.36 34.38
CA LYS A 321 -24.73 -8.67 34.83
C LYS A 321 -24.41 -9.56 33.64
N TYR A 322 -23.17 -9.99 33.58
CA TYR A 322 -22.61 -10.67 32.42
C TYR A 322 -22.12 -12.08 32.78
N ILE A 323 -22.22 -12.97 31.79
CA ILE A 323 -21.62 -14.29 31.80
C ILE A 323 -20.65 -14.38 30.62
N LEU A 324 -19.44 -14.85 30.88
CA LEU A 324 -18.47 -15.30 29.90
C LEU A 324 -18.93 -16.67 29.39
N THR A 325 -19.33 -16.72 28.13
CA THR A 325 -19.86 -17.93 27.46
C THR A 325 -18.75 -18.78 26.84
N LEU A 326 -17.59 -18.19 26.61
CA LEU A 326 -16.43 -18.83 25.98
C LEU A 326 -15.22 -18.85 26.89
N LYS A 327 -14.42 -19.92 26.81
CA LYS A 327 -13.14 -19.97 27.51
C LYS A 327 -12.11 -19.09 26.81
N THR A 328 -11.08 -18.67 27.54
CA THR A 328 -9.99 -17.84 26.99
C THR A 328 -9.35 -18.45 25.74
N ASN A 329 -9.18 -19.78 25.69
CA ASN A 329 -8.62 -20.45 24.52
C ASN A 329 -9.54 -20.36 23.30
N ASP A 330 -10.85 -20.40 23.48
CA ASP A 330 -11.82 -20.29 22.39
C ASP A 330 -11.86 -18.86 21.84
N ILE A 331 -11.83 -17.86 22.73
CA ILE A 331 -11.68 -16.44 22.36
C ILE A 331 -10.38 -16.22 21.57
N ALA A 332 -9.26 -16.79 22.04
CA ALA A 332 -7.97 -16.71 21.33
C ALA A 332 -8.03 -17.37 19.95
N ASN A 333 -8.68 -18.52 19.84
CA ASN A 333 -8.91 -19.21 18.57
C ASN A 333 -9.74 -18.37 17.60
N ILE A 334 -10.78 -17.67 18.08
CA ILE A 334 -11.58 -16.74 17.27
C ILE A 334 -10.70 -15.60 16.75
N PHE A 335 -9.91 -14.95 17.61
CA PHE A 335 -9.01 -13.88 17.16
C PHE A 335 -7.96 -14.38 16.17
N HIS A 336 -7.43 -15.58 16.36
CA HIS A 336 -6.53 -16.20 15.39
C HIS A 336 -7.21 -16.48 14.04
N ARG A 337 -8.48 -16.93 14.06
CA ARG A 337 -9.28 -17.09 12.83
C ARG A 337 -9.52 -15.75 12.13
N LEU A 338 -9.87 -14.70 12.87
CA LEU A 338 -10.04 -13.36 12.34
C LEU A 338 -8.75 -12.85 11.70
N ALA A 339 -7.61 -13.03 12.36
CA ALA A 339 -6.31 -12.68 11.82
C ALA A 339 -6.02 -13.41 10.49
N ASN A 340 -6.35 -14.71 10.41
CA ASN A 340 -6.18 -15.48 9.18
C ASN A 340 -7.13 -15.02 8.07
N ILE A 341 -8.40 -14.71 8.37
CA ILE A 341 -9.34 -14.17 7.39
C ILE A 341 -8.82 -12.86 6.80
N LEU A 342 -8.31 -11.96 7.63
CA LEU A 342 -7.76 -10.67 7.19
C LEU A 342 -6.51 -10.84 6.31
N LYS A 343 -5.68 -11.87 6.58
CA LYS A 343 -4.53 -12.20 5.73
C LYS A 343 -4.94 -12.83 4.40
N LEU A 344 -5.97 -13.68 4.41
CA LEU A 344 -6.44 -14.42 3.24
C LEU A 344 -7.03 -13.51 2.14
N ASP A 345 -7.54 -12.33 2.50
CA ASP A 345 -8.04 -11.34 1.54
C ASP A 345 -6.94 -10.78 0.60
N HIS A 346 -5.66 -11.00 0.92
CA HIS A 346 -4.53 -10.69 0.04
C HIS A 346 -4.14 -11.82 -0.92
N GLU A 347 -4.63 -13.06 -0.73
CA GLU A 347 -4.20 -14.22 -1.53
C GLU A 347 -5.35 -14.99 -2.22
N LYS A 348 -6.62 -14.85 -1.82
CA LYS A 348 -7.76 -15.50 -2.51
C LYS A 348 -8.99 -14.62 -2.55
N ARG A 349 -9.32 -14.09 -3.73
CA ARG A 349 -10.68 -13.66 -4.11
C ARG A 349 -11.20 -14.47 -5.29
N GLU A 350 -11.41 -15.76 -5.07
CA GLU A 350 -12.48 -16.58 -5.66
C GLU A 350 -12.84 -17.54 -4.52
N GLU A 351 -13.97 -17.39 -3.85
CA GLU A 351 -15.19 -18.13 -4.15
C GLU A 351 -16.39 -17.46 -3.45
N ALA A 352 -17.52 -17.34 -4.15
CA ALA A 352 -18.80 -16.91 -3.58
C ALA A 352 -19.49 -18.11 -2.90
N PRO A 353 -20.21 -17.94 -1.79
CA PRO A 353 -21.03 -19.00 -1.22
C PRO A 353 -22.24 -19.28 -2.12
N SER A 354 -22.50 -20.56 -2.34
CA SER A 354 -23.69 -21.06 -2.99
C SER A 354 -24.94 -20.76 -2.16
N SER A 355 -25.92 -20.10 -2.77
CA SER A 355 -27.31 -20.26 -2.40
C SER A 355 -28.16 -20.42 -3.66
N PHE A 356 -28.91 -21.52 -3.68
CA PHE A 356 -29.93 -21.85 -4.67
C PHE A 356 -30.98 -20.73 -4.77
N ILE A 357 -31.22 -20.22 -5.98
CA ILE A 357 -32.50 -19.64 -6.41
C ILE A 357 -32.76 -20.14 -7.85
N PRO A 358 -33.96 -20.65 -8.19
CA PRO A 358 -34.25 -21.25 -9.50
C PRO A 358 -34.24 -20.23 -10.64
N GLU A 359 -33.94 -20.74 -11.83
CA GLU A 359 -33.90 -20.05 -13.13
C GLU A 359 -35.08 -19.11 -13.38
N ILE A 360 -34.79 -17.90 -13.85
CA ILE A 360 -35.46 -17.23 -14.98
C ILE A 360 -34.44 -16.30 -15.68
N GLU A 361 -34.15 -16.67 -16.93
CA GLU A 361 -33.75 -15.85 -18.09
C GLU A 361 -32.43 -15.03 -18.11
N LYS A 362 -31.47 -15.63 -18.84
CA LYS A 362 -30.45 -15.06 -19.74
C LYS A 362 -30.40 -13.51 -19.89
N SER A 363 -29.27 -12.91 -19.53
CA SER A 363 -28.23 -12.52 -20.51
C SER A 363 -27.09 -11.68 -19.91
N ILE A 364 -25.86 -12.17 -20.15
CA ILE A 364 -24.57 -11.46 -20.25
C ILE A 364 -23.98 -10.86 -18.96
N SER A 365 -23.12 -11.65 -18.29
CA SER A 365 -22.15 -11.16 -17.31
C SER A 365 -20.87 -10.69 -18.02
N VAL A 366 -20.76 -9.38 -18.28
CA VAL A 366 -19.47 -8.77 -18.67
C VAL A 366 -18.60 -8.61 -17.41
N THR A 367 -17.41 -9.19 -17.43
CA THR A 367 -16.34 -8.91 -16.46
C THR A 367 -16.07 -7.40 -16.42
N LYS A 368 -16.34 -6.75 -15.28
CA LYS A 368 -16.06 -5.31 -15.12
C LYS A 368 -14.57 -5.10 -14.86
N ASP A 369 -13.78 -5.00 -15.93
CA ASP A 369 -12.36 -4.63 -15.90
C ASP A 369 -12.13 -3.11 -15.82
N LYS A 370 -13.16 -2.33 -15.50
CA LYS A 370 -13.11 -0.86 -15.39
C LYS A 370 -13.96 -0.37 -14.22
N GLY A 371 -13.47 0.67 -13.55
CA GLY A 371 -14.24 1.39 -12.54
C GLY A 371 -15.28 2.30 -13.18
N SER A 372 -15.03 2.76 -14.41
CA SER A 372 -15.91 3.67 -15.12
C SER A 372 -16.96 2.98 -15.98
N LYS A 373 -18.09 3.68 -16.18
CA LYS A 373 -19.14 3.28 -17.13
C LYS A 373 -18.86 3.73 -18.57
N TYR A 374 -17.87 4.59 -18.80
CA TYR A 374 -17.55 5.11 -20.13
C TYR A 374 -16.62 4.15 -20.88
N PHE A 375 -16.81 4.03 -22.19
CA PHE A 375 -16.02 3.11 -23.02
C PHE A 375 -15.49 3.75 -24.31
N LYS A 376 -15.97 4.93 -24.69
CA LYS A 376 -15.53 5.70 -25.86
C LYS A 376 -15.71 7.19 -25.58
N TRP A 377 -14.86 8.02 -26.17
CA TRP A 377 -15.02 9.48 -26.16
C TRP A 377 -14.49 10.10 -27.45
N HIS A 378 -14.93 11.32 -27.75
CA HIS A 378 -14.46 12.13 -28.87
C HIS A 378 -14.66 13.63 -28.57
N LYS A 379 -13.98 14.49 -29.32
CA LYS A 379 -14.07 15.96 -29.22
C LYS A 379 -14.87 16.50 -30.41
N ILE A 380 -15.81 17.40 -30.18
CA ILE A 380 -16.56 18.14 -31.21
C ILE A 380 -16.52 19.63 -30.87
N ASP A 381 -15.98 20.45 -31.77
CA ASP A 381 -15.83 21.90 -31.61
C ASP A 381 -15.30 22.32 -30.22
N LYS A 382 -16.18 22.90 -29.40
CA LYS A 382 -15.93 23.41 -28.04
C LYS A 382 -16.45 22.47 -26.94
N SER A 383 -16.69 21.20 -27.23
CA SER A 383 -17.18 20.20 -26.27
C SER A 383 -16.49 18.84 -26.41
N ILE A 384 -16.48 18.09 -25.31
CA ILE A 384 -16.11 16.69 -25.26
C ILE A 384 -17.38 15.86 -25.07
N ILE A 385 -17.45 14.74 -25.77
CA ILE A 385 -18.55 13.78 -25.70
C ILE A 385 -17.99 12.42 -25.29
N ALA A 386 -18.59 11.79 -24.28
CA ALA A 386 -18.23 10.44 -23.86
C ALA A 386 -19.46 9.51 -23.82
N SER A 387 -19.31 8.34 -24.43
CA SER A 387 -20.35 7.29 -24.48
C SER A 387 -20.27 6.42 -23.22
N ALA A 388 -21.37 6.38 -22.46
CA ALA A 388 -21.53 5.59 -21.24
C ALA A 388 -22.41 4.36 -21.48
N ARG A 389 -22.21 3.29 -20.70
CA ARG A 389 -22.97 2.02 -20.72
C ARG A 389 -22.93 1.29 -22.07
N LYS A 390 -21.98 0.35 -22.23
CA LYS A 390 -21.74 -0.37 -23.50
C LYS A 390 -22.98 -1.09 -24.07
N GLU A 391 -23.84 -1.64 -23.21
CA GLU A 391 -25.03 -2.41 -23.63
C GLU A 391 -26.21 -1.54 -24.06
N LYS A 392 -26.30 -0.29 -23.58
CA LYS A 392 -27.32 0.70 -23.96
C LYS A 392 -26.68 2.10 -23.92
N PRO A 393 -25.92 2.47 -24.98
CA PRO A 393 -25.06 3.63 -24.92
C PRO A 393 -25.86 4.92 -24.94
N TYR A 394 -25.46 5.85 -24.08
CA TYR A 394 -25.89 7.24 -24.14
C TYR A 394 -24.68 8.16 -24.00
N GLU A 395 -24.83 9.39 -24.46
CA GLU A 395 -23.75 10.36 -24.52
C GLU A 395 -23.87 11.39 -23.40
N HIS A 396 -22.74 11.68 -22.79
CA HIS A 396 -22.58 12.84 -21.93
C HIS A 396 -21.76 13.90 -22.62
N TYR A 397 -22.21 15.14 -22.44
CA TYR A 397 -21.64 16.32 -23.05
C TYR A 397 -20.98 17.16 -21.97
N CYS A 398 -19.71 17.52 -22.19
CA CYS A 398 -18.97 18.40 -21.30
C CYS A 398 -18.32 19.52 -22.12
N PRO A 399 -18.73 20.78 -21.95
CA PRO A 399 -18.04 21.92 -22.56
C PRO A 399 -16.54 21.87 -22.26
N MET A 400 -15.73 22.22 -23.26
CA MET A 400 -14.28 22.07 -23.21
C MET A 400 -13.68 22.80 -22.00
N GLU A 401 -14.12 24.02 -21.72
CA GLU A 401 -13.64 24.79 -20.57
C GLU A 401 -13.95 24.11 -19.22
N HIS A 402 -15.13 23.50 -19.07
CA HIS A 402 -15.44 22.71 -17.87
C HIS A 402 -14.54 21.48 -17.77
N PHE A 403 -14.32 20.78 -18.89
CA PHE A 403 -13.44 19.62 -18.92
C PHE A 403 -12.03 20.01 -18.48
N ILE A 404 -11.49 21.11 -19.00
CA ILE A 404 -10.18 21.64 -18.62
C ILE A 404 -10.15 21.92 -17.12
N THR A 405 -11.11 22.70 -16.60
CA THR A 405 -11.13 23.02 -15.16
C THR A 405 -11.20 21.77 -14.28
N ILE A 406 -12.01 20.78 -14.65
CA ILE A 406 -12.12 19.51 -13.90
C ILE A 406 -10.82 18.70 -14.01
N LEU A 407 -10.22 18.63 -15.20
CA LEU A 407 -8.93 17.95 -15.41
C LEU A 407 -7.82 18.61 -14.59
N ASN A 408 -7.79 19.95 -14.54
CA ASN A 408 -6.86 20.71 -13.71
C ASN A 408 -7.03 20.38 -12.24
N SER A 409 -8.27 20.31 -11.75
CA SER A 409 -8.58 19.89 -10.37
C SER A 409 -8.12 18.46 -10.11
N ILE A 410 -8.35 17.53 -11.02
CA ILE A 410 -7.88 16.13 -10.91
C ILE A 410 -6.35 16.08 -10.81
N ILE A 411 -5.64 16.78 -11.70
CA ILE A 411 -4.17 16.85 -11.67
C ILE A 411 -3.71 17.46 -10.35
N LYS A 412 -4.35 18.53 -9.88
CA LYS A 412 -4.02 19.17 -8.59
C LYS A 412 -4.22 18.22 -7.41
N ILE A 413 -5.29 17.43 -7.41
CA ILE A 413 -5.55 16.42 -6.38
C ILE A 413 -4.48 15.33 -6.45
N PHE A 414 -4.18 14.80 -7.65
CA PHE A 414 -3.13 13.79 -7.81
C PHE A 414 -1.72 14.25 -7.39
N LYS A 415 -1.46 15.57 -7.34
CA LYS A 415 -0.21 16.09 -6.78
C LYS A 415 -0.09 15.92 -5.25
N ARG A 416 -1.20 15.66 -4.55
CA ARG A 416 -1.29 15.55 -3.09
C ARG A 416 -1.82 14.20 -2.60
N HIS A 417 -2.43 13.44 -3.50
CA HIS A 417 -3.20 12.25 -3.21
C HIS A 417 -2.87 11.18 -4.26
N ASN A 418 -2.47 9.98 -3.84
CA ASN A 418 -2.20 8.87 -4.76
C ASN A 418 -3.47 8.17 -5.26
N ILE A 419 -4.58 8.35 -4.56
CA ILE A 419 -5.90 7.81 -4.89
C ILE A 419 -6.88 8.97 -5.02
N ILE A 420 -7.71 8.93 -6.06
CA ILE A 420 -8.81 9.88 -6.23
C ILE A 420 -10.14 9.15 -6.41
N ASN A 421 -11.20 9.83 -5.99
CA ASN A 421 -12.56 9.40 -6.22
C ASN A 421 -13.43 10.62 -6.57
N THR A 422 -14.71 10.38 -6.87
CA THR A 422 -15.62 11.45 -7.29
C THR A 422 -15.86 12.47 -6.17
N ASP A 423 -15.91 12.04 -4.91
CA ASP A 423 -16.22 12.89 -3.76
C ASP A 423 -15.08 13.89 -3.46
N LEU A 424 -13.82 13.45 -3.56
CA LEU A 424 -12.65 14.33 -3.42
C LEU A 424 -12.63 15.44 -4.46
N ILE A 425 -12.90 15.09 -5.72
CA ILE A 425 -12.93 16.07 -6.83
C ILE A 425 -14.14 16.99 -6.68
N PHE A 426 -15.27 16.47 -6.21
CA PHE A 426 -16.46 17.25 -5.94
C PHE A 426 -16.19 18.32 -4.89
N GLU A 427 -15.59 17.97 -3.75
CA GLU A 427 -15.28 18.93 -2.68
C GLU A 427 -14.22 19.94 -3.14
N GLU A 428 -13.22 19.54 -3.94
CA GLU A 428 -12.27 20.50 -4.53
C GLU A 428 -12.95 21.50 -5.48
N LEU A 429 -14.02 21.12 -6.18
CA LEU A 429 -14.74 22.01 -7.11
C LEU A 429 -15.86 22.81 -6.44
N LYS A 430 -16.32 22.39 -5.25
CA LYS A 430 -17.42 23.03 -4.52
C LYS A 430 -17.08 24.49 -4.22
N GLY A 431 -17.99 25.39 -4.60
CA GLY A 431 -17.80 26.83 -4.44
C GLY A 431 -16.84 27.49 -5.46
N LYS A 432 -16.14 26.71 -6.30
CA LYS A 432 -15.28 27.24 -7.37
C LYS A 432 -16.06 27.45 -8.67
N ASN A 433 -15.51 28.33 -9.51
CA ASN A 433 -16.02 28.56 -10.85
C ASN A 433 -15.46 27.52 -11.83
N LEU A 434 -16.32 26.93 -12.67
CA LEU A 434 -15.88 26.08 -13.78
C LEU A 434 -15.38 26.90 -14.97
N VAL A 435 -15.97 28.10 -15.16
CA VAL A 435 -15.61 29.13 -16.15
C VAL A 435 -15.76 30.49 -15.47
N SER A 436 -15.07 31.53 -15.96
CA SER A 436 -15.28 32.93 -15.54
C SER A 436 -16.77 33.23 -15.37
N ASN A 437 -17.18 33.58 -14.15
CA ASN A 437 -18.56 33.91 -13.74
C ASN A 437 -19.59 32.75 -13.74
N ARG A 438 -19.18 31.47 -13.74
CA ARG A 438 -20.07 30.32 -13.54
C ARG A 438 -19.56 29.35 -12.48
N LYS A 439 -20.25 29.29 -11.33
CA LYS A 439 -19.99 28.32 -10.25
C LYS A 439 -20.31 26.89 -10.66
N PHE A 440 -19.55 25.94 -10.13
CA PHE A 440 -19.87 24.52 -10.15
C PHE A 440 -21.21 24.29 -9.44
N LYS A 441 -22.17 23.65 -10.13
CA LYS A 441 -23.55 23.45 -9.64
C LYS A 441 -23.71 22.24 -8.73
N GLY A 442 -22.62 21.70 -8.19
CA GLY A 442 -22.66 20.54 -7.28
C GLY A 442 -23.19 19.28 -7.97
N LYS A 443 -24.12 18.55 -7.31
CA LYS A 443 -24.54 17.20 -7.72
C LYS A 443 -25.03 17.11 -9.17
N ALA A 444 -25.68 18.17 -9.67
CA ALA A 444 -26.15 18.23 -11.05
C ALA A 444 -25.02 18.16 -12.10
N GLU A 445 -23.78 18.48 -11.73
CA GLU A 445 -22.61 18.46 -12.60
C GLU A 445 -21.59 17.37 -12.24
N GLU A 446 -21.90 16.51 -11.26
CA GLU A 446 -21.04 15.39 -10.84
C GLU A 446 -20.75 14.41 -11.99
N TYR A 447 -21.68 14.25 -12.94
CA TYR A 447 -21.47 13.41 -14.11
C TYR A 447 -20.25 13.84 -14.94
N LYS A 448 -19.90 15.13 -14.94
CA LYS A 448 -18.73 15.68 -15.65
C LYS A 448 -17.44 15.19 -15.00
N ILE A 449 -17.39 15.13 -13.66
CA ILE A 449 -16.27 14.54 -12.91
C ILE A 449 -16.09 13.07 -13.31
N ARG A 450 -17.17 12.29 -13.22
CA ARG A 450 -17.16 10.87 -13.61
C ARG A 450 -16.76 10.69 -15.08
N MET A 451 -17.15 11.61 -15.94
CA MET A 451 -16.78 11.63 -17.36
C MET A 451 -15.30 11.84 -17.56
N VAL A 452 -14.69 12.84 -16.92
CA VAL A 452 -13.24 13.07 -17.03
C VAL A 452 -12.45 11.87 -16.50
N LEU A 453 -12.83 11.32 -15.34
CA LEU A 453 -12.21 10.10 -14.80
C LEU A 453 -12.33 8.92 -15.78
N GLY A 454 -13.52 8.73 -16.37
CA GLY A 454 -13.72 7.69 -17.38
C GLY A 454 -12.85 7.85 -18.62
N ILE A 455 -12.65 9.09 -19.09
CA ILE A 455 -11.77 9.39 -20.21
C ILE A 455 -10.32 9.05 -19.87
N LEU A 456 -9.83 9.48 -18.69
CA LEU A 456 -8.48 9.15 -18.24
C LEU A 456 -8.26 7.64 -18.08
N GLU A 457 -9.28 6.89 -17.65
CA GLU A 457 -9.21 5.42 -17.57
C GLU A 457 -9.22 4.77 -18.97
N ILE A 458 -10.01 5.29 -19.92
CA ILE A 458 -10.01 4.81 -21.32
C ILE A 458 -8.64 5.02 -21.96
N GLU A 459 -8.01 6.16 -21.70
CA GLU A 459 -6.68 6.51 -22.22
C GLU A 459 -5.54 5.83 -21.46
N ASN A 460 -5.86 4.95 -20.51
CA ASN A 460 -4.90 4.18 -19.72
C ASN A 460 -3.88 5.08 -19.00
N LEU A 461 -4.36 6.21 -18.47
CA LEU A 461 -3.60 7.13 -17.63
C LEU A 461 -3.84 6.87 -16.14
N ILE A 462 -5.05 6.45 -15.80
CA ILE A 462 -5.45 6.01 -14.47
C ILE A 462 -6.06 4.61 -14.54
N LYS A 463 -5.99 3.86 -13.44
CA LYS A 463 -6.63 2.55 -13.29
C LYS A 463 -7.52 2.52 -12.06
N TRP A 464 -8.63 1.82 -12.19
CA TRP A 464 -9.50 1.51 -11.07
C TRP A 464 -8.76 0.65 -10.03
N THR A 465 -8.93 0.98 -8.75
CA THR A 465 -8.29 0.25 -7.65
C THR A 465 -9.00 -1.06 -7.30
N GLY A 466 -10.23 -1.26 -7.80
CA GLY A 466 -11.13 -2.33 -7.38
C GLY A 466 -12.17 -1.90 -6.35
N SER A 467 -12.04 -0.71 -5.76
CA SER A 467 -13.03 -0.18 -4.81
C SER A 467 -14.34 0.19 -5.52
N LYS A 468 -15.48 -0.35 -5.05
CA LYS A 468 -16.80 -0.10 -5.67
C LYS A 468 -17.56 1.06 -5.01
N ARG A 469 -17.19 1.45 -3.78
CA ARG A 469 -17.88 2.45 -2.97
C ARG A 469 -16.89 3.13 -2.00
N PRO A 470 -16.35 4.32 -2.32
CA PRO A 470 -16.48 5.01 -3.61
C PRO A 470 -15.67 4.32 -4.73
N ILE A 471 -15.94 4.65 -5.99
CA ILE A 471 -15.09 4.19 -7.10
C ILE A 471 -13.81 5.02 -7.07
N GLU A 472 -12.68 4.33 -6.94
CA GLU A 472 -11.37 4.93 -6.74
C GLU A 472 -10.42 4.63 -7.90
N TYR A 473 -9.57 5.59 -8.20
CA TYR A 473 -8.57 5.50 -9.26
C TYR A 473 -7.19 5.89 -8.74
N LYS A 474 -6.17 5.22 -9.25
CA LYS A 474 -4.76 5.61 -9.08
C LYS A 474 -4.07 5.83 -10.42
N LEU A 475 -3.00 6.60 -10.42
CA LEU A 475 -2.15 6.76 -11.61
C LEU A 475 -1.58 5.40 -12.04
N ILE A 476 -1.47 5.19 -13.34
CA ILE A 476 -0.80 3.99 -13.89
C ILE A 476 0.72 4.19 -13.92
N ASP A 477 1.16 5.41 -14.21
CA ASP A 477 2.56 5.83 -14.24
C ASP A 477 2.68 7.19 -13.53
N SER A 478 3.26 8.21 -14.19
CA SER A 478 3.45 9.55 -13.64
C SER A 478 2.37 10.54 -14.07
N ILE A 479 2.22 11.61 -13.27
CA ILE A 479 1.34 12.74 -13.59
C ILE A 479 1.74 13.45 -14.90
N GLU A 480 3.02 13.37 -15.29
CA GLU A 480 3.52 13.94 -16.54
C GLU A 480 2.89 13.29 -17.77
N LYS A 481 2.50 12.01 -17.70
CA LYS A 481 1.77 11.37 -18.80
C LYS A 481 0.41 12.01 -19.02
N ILE A 482 -0.29 12.40 -17.96
CA ILE A 482 -1.56 13.13 -18.07
C ILE A 482 -1.31 14.51 -18.70
N ASN A 483 -0.28 15.23 -18.25
CA ASN A 483 0.06 16.55 -18.79
C ASN A 483 0.41 16.47 -20.29
N ASN A 484 1.25 15.52 -20.68
CA ASN A 484 1.64 15.30 -22.07
C ASN A 484 0.45 14.89 -22.95
N TRP A 485 -0.41 14.00 -22.44
CA TRP A 485 -1.64 13.62 -23.12
C TRP A 485 -2.58 14.81 -23.32
N ALA A 486 -2.77 15.64 -22.29
CA ALA A 486 -3.62 16.81 -22.36
C ALA A 486 -3.06 17.87 -23.33
N PHE A 487 -1.74 18.06 -23.36
CA PHE A 487 -1.08 18.92 -24.35
C PHE A 487 -1.29 18.41 -25.78
N GLN A 488 -1.09 17.11 -26.03
CA GLN A 488 -1.23 16.53 -27.36
C GLN A 488 -2.68 16.56 -27.87
N LYS A 489 -3.66 16.28 -27.01
CA LYS A 489 -5.07 16.19 -27.40
C LYS A 489 -5.77 17.54 -27.47
N PHE A 490 -5.34 18.50 -26.64
CA PHE A 490 -6.09 19.72 -26.39
C PHE A 490 -5.26 21.00 -26.48
N GLY A 491 -3.94 20.91 -26.64
CA GLY A 491 -3.04 22.07 -26.66
C GLY A 491 -2.85 22.73 -25.30
N ILE A 492 -3.22 22.05 -24.20
CA ILE A 492 -3.17 22.61 -22.84
C ILE A 492 -1.78 22.37 -22.25
N LYS A 493 -1.13 23.44 -21.78
CA LYS A 493 0.10 23.35 -20.97
C LYS A 493 -0.24 23.56 -19.50
N TYR A 494 0.34 22.73 -18.65
CA TYR A 494 0.10 22.65 -17.20
C TYR A 494 1.27 23.13 -16.38
#